data_AF-A0A2H6IQT4-F1
#
_entry.id   AF-A0A2H6IQT4-F1
#
_cell.length_a   1.000
_cell.length_b   1.000
_cell.length_c   1.000
_cell.angle_alpha   90.00
_cell.angle_beta   90.00
_cell.angle_gamma   90.00
#
_symmetry.space_group_name_H-M   'P 1'
#
loop_
_entity.id
_entity.type
_entity.pdbx_description
1 polymer ?
#
loop_
_entity_poly.entity_id
_entity_poly.type
_entity_poly.pdbx_seq_one_letter_code
_entity_poly.pdbx_strand_id
1 'polypeptide(L)'
;MDTLALRIEVLKLTAHPARIAILEELFKGVKCVTDIQDFMDISQSNISQHLSALRHAGIIDFFVDGRLRCYYLKDPFIPDLLMIIKKEYPNEIPGPECCPITKKGKYPGNRKH
;
A
#
# COMPACT_ATOMS: atom_id res chain seq x y z
N MET A 1 1.24 -11.01 20.22
CA MET A 1 0.20 -10.44 19.36
C MET A 1 0.36 -11.03 17.97
N ASP A 2 -0.74 -11.38 17.31
CA ASP A 2 -0.70 -11.99 15.98
C ASP A 2 -0.27 -10.95 14.93
N THR A 3 0.93 -11.12 14.39
CA THR A 3 1.54 -10.22 13.39
C THR A 3 0.70 -10.13 12.12
N LEU A 4 -0.06 -11.18 11.78
CA LEU A 4 -0.90 -11.20 10.58
C LEU A 4 -2.11 -10.28 10.73
N ALA A 5 -2.77 -10.32 11.90
CA ALA A 5 -3.94 -9.49 12.19
C ALA A 5 -3.60 -7.99 12.09
N LEU A 6 -2.43 -7.58 12.61
CA LEU A 6 -1.97 -6.19 12.48
C LEU A 6 -1.77 -5.78 11.01
N ARG A 7 -1.15 -6.64 10.20
CA ARG A 7 -0.94 -6.37 8.76
C ARG A 7 -2.26 -6.25 8.01
N ILE A 8 -3.26 -7.06 8.35
CA ILE A 8 -4.59 -6.98 7.74
C ILE A 8 -5.24 -5.61 8.00
N GLU A 9 -5.14 -5.09 9.23
CA GLU A 9 -5.69 -3.77 9.56
C GLU A 9 -4.95 -2.65 8.84
N VAL A 10 -3.61 -2.72 8.72
CA VAL A 10 -2.83 -1.77 7.90
C VAL A 10 -3.28 -1.82 6.43
N LEU A 11 -3.50 -3.00 5.86
CA LEU A 11 -3.98 -3.14 4.48
C LEU A 11 -5.38 -2.53 4.28
N LYS A 12 -6.33 -2.82 5.18
CA LYS A 12 -7.67 -2.22 5.15
C LYS A 12 -7.62 -0.69 5.25
N LEU A 13 -6.74 -0.18 6.10
CA LEU A 13 -6.57 1.25 6.29
C LEU A 13 -5.81 1.90 5.12
N THR A 14 -4.89 1.22 4.45
CA THR A 14 -4.16 1.82 3.32
C THR A 14 -4.95 1.77 2.02
N ALA A 15 -5.91 0.84 1.88
CA ALA A 15 -6.78 0.67 0.71
C ALA A 15 -7.80 1.82 0.51
N HIS A 16 -7.32 3.03 0.26
CA HIS A 16 -8.11 4.20 -0.15
C HIS A 16 -7.24 5.12 -1.01
N PRO A 17 -7.73 5.64 -2.16
CA PRO A 17 -6.93 6.41 -3.10
C PRO A 17 -6.18 7.59 -2.44
N ALA A 18 -6.87 8.41 -1.66
CA ALA A 18 -6.25 9.55 -0.98
C ALA A 18 -5.15 9.13 0.03
N ARG A 19 -5.32 7.98 0.71
CA ARG A 19 -4.31 7.50 1.67
C ARG A 19 -3.09 6.96 0.96
N ILE A 20 -3.27 6.23 -0.15
CA ILE A 20 -2.15 5.83 -1.00
C ILE A 20 -1.41 7.06 -1.53
N ALA A 21 -2.11 8.07 -2.06
CA ALA A 21 -1.48 9.30 -2.54
C ALA A 21 -0.65 10.02 -1.46
N ILE A 22 -1.19 10.16 -0.24
CA ILE A 22 -0.45 10.72 0.91
C ILE A 22 0.81 9.89 1.19
N LEU A 23 0.70 8.57 1.27
CA LEU A 23 1.83 7.70 1.60
C LEU A 23 2.89 7.71 0.50
N GLU A 24 2.50 7.84 -0.77
CA GLU A 24 3.43 8.01 -1.88
C GLU A 24 4.22 9.31 -1.80
N GLU A 25 3.58 10.43 -1.43
CA GLU A 25 4.28 11.68 -1.23
C GLU A 25 5.22 11.63 -0.02
N LEU A 26 4.78 10.99 1.07
CA LEU A 26 5.61 10.79 2.27
C LEU A 26 6.76 9.81 2.04
N PHE A 27 6.63 8.89 1.07
CA PHE A 27 7.72 8.00 0.66
C PHE A 27 8.85 8.76 -0.05
N LYS A 28 8.53 9.88 -0.73
CA LYS A 28 9.53 10.76 -1.37
C LYS A 28 10.25 11.66 -0.37
N GLY A 29 9.69 11.82 0.84
CA GLY A 29 10.27 12.62 1.91
C GLY A 29 9.21 13.25 2.81
N VAL A 30 9.66 14.00 3.82
CA VAL A 30 8.78 14.73 4.73
C VAL A 30 7.90 15.72 3.97
N LYS A 31 6.61 15.81 4.33
CA LYS A 31 5.66 16.77 3.76
C LYS A 31 4.90 17.50 4.84
N CYS A 32 4.76 18.82 4.74
CA CYS A 32 3.90 19.59 5.60
C CYS A 32 2.45 19.58 5.08
N VAL A 33 1.48 19.87 5.94
CA VAL A 33 0.06 19.83 5.58
C VAL A 33 -0.24 20.68 4.33
N THR A 34 0.39 21.84 4.20
CA THR A 34 0.26 22.72 3.02
C THR A 34 0.73 22.03 1.75
N ASP A 35 1.87 21.35 1.77
CA ASP A 35 2.37 20.59 0.62
C ASP A 35 1.34 19.52 0.22
N ILE A 36 0.80 18.79 1.20
CA ILE A 36 -0.19 17.72 0.97
C ILE A 36 -1.47 18.28 0.34
N GLN A 37 -1.91 19.49 0.74
CA GLN A 37 -3.05 20.14 0.11
C GLN A 37 -2.79 20.50 -1.34
N ASP A 38 -1.61 21.05 -1.64
CA ASP A 38 -1.32 21.57 -2.98
C ASP A 38 -1.31 20.47 -4.05
N PHE A 39 -0.96 19.23 -3.66
CA PHE A 39 -0.98 18.07 -4.57
C PHE A 39 -2.31 17.34 -4.63
N MET A 40 -3.23 17.58 -3.69
CA MET A 40 -4.48 16.82 -3.58
C MET A 40 -5.69 17.72 -3.76
N ASP A 41 -6.53 17.40 -4.75
CA ASP A 41 -7.79 18.12 -5.01
C ASP A 41 -8.91 17.71 -4.02
N ILE A 42 -8.64 17.80 -2.71
CA ILE A 42 -9.61 17.54 -1.64
C ILE A 42 -9.51 18.60 -0.53
N SER A 43 -10.59 18.76 0.23
CA SER A 43 -10.65 19.74 1.31
C SER A 43 -9.67 19.42 2.46
N GLN A 44 -9.28 20.47 3.19
CA GLN A 44 -8.46 20.38 4.39
C GLN A 44 -9.03 19.46 5.49
N SER A 45 -10.36 19.49 5.67
CA SER A 45 -11.03 18.62 6.63
C SER A 45 -10.80 17.15 6.30
N ASN A 46 -10.85 16.80 5.01
CA ASN A 46 -10.68 15.44 4.53
C ASN A 46 -9.21 15.00 4.65
N ILE A 47 -8.24 15.88 4.35
CA ILE A 47 -6.81 15.61 4.54
C ILE A 47 -6.52 15.33 6.01
N SER A 48 -7.01 16.19 6.91
CA SER A 48 -6.83 16.02 8.37
C SER A 48 -7.40 14.70 8.87
N GLN A 49 -8.55 14.27 8.35
CA GLN A 49 -9.16 12.99 8.68
C GLN A 49 -8.29 11.81 8.22
N HIS A 50 -7.76 11.84 7.00
CA HIS A 50 -6.85 10.81 6.50
C HIS A 50 -5.55 10.74 7.30
N LEU A 51 -4.91 11.89 7.57
CA LEU A 51 -3.68 11.95 8.37
C LEU A 51 -3.89 11.44 9.80
N SER A 52 -5.04 11.79 10.41
CA SER A 52 -5.42 11.29 11.74
C SER A 52 -5.57 9.77 11.74
N ALA A 53 -6.27 9.20 10.76
CA ALA A 53 -6.46 7.76 10.64
C ALA A 53 -5.13 7.00 10.45
N LEU A 54 -4.27 7.48 9.54
CA LEU A 54 -2.94 6.91 9.29
C LEU A 54 -2.05 6.99 10.55
N ARG A 55 -2.10 8.10 11.28
CA ARG A 55 -1.32 8.28 12.50
C ARG A 55 -1.81 7.36 13.63
N HIS A 56 -3.13 7.24 13.83
CA HIS A 56 -3.68 6.34 14.84
C HIS A 56 -3.29 4.88 14.59
N ALA A 57 -3.10 4.49 13.33
CA ALA A 57 -2.61 3.17 12.97
C ALA A 57 -1.08 3.01 13.08
N GLY A 58 -0.35 4.07 13.46
CA GLY A 58 1.11 4.03 13.60
C GLY A 58 1.89 4.04 12.28
N ILE A 59 1.22 4.32 11.16
CA ILE A 59 1.80 4.28 9.81
C ILE A 59 2.66 5.52 9.56
N ILE A 60 2.19 6.67 10.05
CA ILE A 60 2.86 7.97 9.93
C ILE A 60 3.00 8.62 11.30
N ASP A 61 3.92 9.56 11.42
CA ASP A 61 3.94 10.52 12.52
C ASP A 61 4.21 11.93 11.98
N PHE A 62 4.30 12.90 12.88
CA PHE A 62 4.62 14.28 12.52
C PHE A 62 5.53 14.94 13.55
N PHE A 63 6.16 16.03 13.13
CA PHE A 63 6.77 17.02 14.00
C PHE A 63 6.24 18.42 13.66
N VAL A 64 6.50 19.38 14.55
CA VAL A 64 6.11 20.78 14.34
C VAL A 64 7.34 21.56 13.90
N ASP A 65 7.23 22.24 12.76
CA ASP A 65 8.23 23.16 12.24
C ASP A 65 7.63 24.57 12.14
N GLY A 66 7.95 25.42 13.11
CA GLY A 66 7.31 26.72 13.28
C GLY A 66 5.80 26.59 13.50
N ARG A 67 5.00 27.00 12.50
CA ARG A 67 3.53 26.90 12.51
C ARG A 67 3.00 25.71 11.72
N LEU A 68 3.88 24.96 11.06
CA LEU A 68 3.53 23.86 10.18
C LEU A 68 3.62 22.52 10.92
N ARG A 69 2.74 21.59 10.55
CA ARG A 69 2.84 20.19 10.93
C ARG A 69 3.39 19.43 9.74
N CYS A 70 4.51 18.75 9.92
CA CYS A 70 5.21 18.04 8.87
C CYS A 70 5.28 16.55 9.19
N TYR A 71 4.74 15.76 8.28
CA TYR A 71 4.49 14.34 8.41
C TYR A 71 5.58 13.51 7.74
N TYR A 72 5.79 12.30 8.24
CA TYR A 72 6.76 11.34 7.72
C TYR A 72 6.27 9.91 7.90
N LEU A 73 6.78 8.99 7.08
CA LEU A 73 6.51 7.56 7.23
C LEU A 73 7.19 7.01 8.49
N LYS A 74 6.43 6.24 9.27
CA LYS A 74 6.89 5.61 10.51
C LYS A 74 6.95 4.08 10.40
N ASP A 75 5.98 3.48 9.69
CA ASP A 75 5.92 2.03 9.53
C ASP A 75 6.79 1.55 8.36
N PRO A 76 7.81 0.71 8.61
CA PRO A 76 8.71 0.20 7.57
C PRO A 76 8.05 -0.75 6.57
N PHE A 77 6.83 -1.26 6.83
CA PHE A 77 6.10 -2.09 5.88
C PHE A 77 5.56 -1.29 4.67
N ILE A 78 5.33 0.01 4.85
CA ILE A 78 4.65 0.84 3.85
C ILE A 78 5.46 1.01 2.56
N PRO A 79 6.78 1.28 2.60
CA PRO A 79 7.62 1.25 1.40
C PRO A 79 7.43 -0.01 0.54
N ASP A 80 7.51 -1.20 1.15
CA ASP A 80 7.37 -2.47 0.44
C ASP A 80 5.96 -2.64 -0.14
N LEU A 81 4.93 -2.25 0.64
CA LEU A 81 3.55 -2.27 0.18
C LEU A 81 3.34 -1.39 -1.06
N LEU A 82 3.85 -0.15 -1.03
CA LEU A 82 3.75 0.78 -2.16
C LEU A 82 4.47 0.23 -3.40
N MET A 83 5.64 -0.40 -3.23
CA MET A 83 6.35 -1.06 -4.33
C MET A 83 5.53 -2.20 -4.94
N ILE A 84 4.86 -3.01 -4.13
CA ILE A 84 4.01 -4.11 -4.60
C ILE A 84 2.79 -3.57 -5.36
N ILE A 85 2.12 -2.53 -4.83
CA ILE A 85 0.92 -1.94 -5.46
C ILE A 85 1.24 -1.37 -6.84
N LYS A 86 2.43 -0.79 -7.02
CA LYS A 86 2.87 -0.19 -8.29
C LYS A 86 3.44 -1.19 -9.28
N LYS A 87 3.65 -2.43 -8.87
CA LYS A 87 4.25 -3.45 -9.73
C LYS A 87 3.25 -3.84 -10.82
N GLU A 88 3.72 -3.84 -12.06
CA GLU A 88 2.97 -4.38 -13.19
C GLU A 88 3.04 -5.90 -13.17
N TYR A 89 1.89 -6.53 -13.44
CA TYR A 89 1.75 -7.99 -13.50
C TYR A 89 1.19 -8.39 -14.86
N PRO A 90 1.52 -9.60 -15.36
CA PRO A 90 0.83 -10.14 -16.50
C PRO A 90 -0.68 -10.26 -16.18
N ASN A 91 -1.52 -10.01 -17.19
CA ASN A 91 -2.99 -10.08 -17.04
C ASN A 91 -3.47 -11.44 -16.55
N GLU A 92 -2.72 -12.50 -16.86
CA GLU A 92 -3.03 -13.87 -16.46
C GLU A 92 -1.76 -14.55 -15.95
N ILE A 93 -1.93 -15.33 -14.88
CA ILE A 93 -0.92 -16.30 -14.46
C ILE A 93 -1.17 -17.55 -15.31
N PRO A 94 -0.16 -18.06 -16.05
CA PRO A 94 -0.35 -19.25 -16.88
C PRO A 94 -0.84 -20.40 -16.01
N GLY A 95 -1.82 -21.14 -16.53
CA GLY A 95 -2.26 -22.36 -15.89
C GLY A 95 -1.06 -23.31 -15.68
N PRO A 96 -1.08 -24.15 -14.63
CA PRO A 96 0.01 -25.08 -14.38
C PRO A 96 0.24 -25.96 -15.61
N GLU A 97 1.49 -26.03 -16.09
CA GLU A 97 1.84 -26.78 -17.31
C GLU A 97 1.60 -28.30 -17.18
N CYS A 98 1.33 -28.81 -15.97
CA CYS A 98 0.85 -30.17 -15.75
C CYS A 98 0.07 -30.34 -14.42
N CYS A 99 -0.78 -31.37 -14.36
CA CYS A 99 -1.51 -31.72 -13.13
C CYS A 99 -0.54 -31.98 -11.97
N PRO A 100 -0.84 -31.48 -10.76
CA PRO A 100 -0.09 -31.82 -9.57
C PRO A 100 -0.31 -33.31 -9.29
N ILE A 101 0.69 -34.13 -9.63
CA ILE A 101 0.84 -35.52 -9.19
C ILE A 101 -0.32 -36.44 -9.60
N THR A 102 -0.28 -37.00 -10.81
CA THR A 102 -1.00 -38.26 -11.07
C THR A 102 -0.18 -39.41 -10.49
N LYS A 103 -0.67 -40.14 -9.49
CA LYS A 103 -0.07 -41.43 -9.03
C LYS A 103 0.01 -42.49 -10.15
N LYS A 104 -0.64 -42.27 -11.29
CA LYS A 104 -0.60 -43.11 -12.49
C LYS A 104 -0.50 -42.20 -13.71
N GLY A 105 0.65 -42.18 -14.36
CA GLY A 105 0.88 -41.34 -15.52
C GLY A 105 -0.06 -41.66 -16.69
N LYS A 106 -0.68 -40.63 -17.26
CA LYS A 106 -0.43 -40.12 -18.62
C LYS A 106 -1.24 -38.83 -18.80
N TYR A 107 -0.61 -37.83 -19.42
CA TYR A 107 -1.14 -36.49 -19.61
C TYR A 107 -2.24 -36.45 -20.69
N PRO A 108 -3.39 -35.78 -20.46
CA PRO A 108 -4.48 -35.68 -21.42
C PRO A 108 -4.48 -34.41 -22.29
N GLY A 109 -3.54 -33.47 -22.12
CA GLY A 109 -3.49 -32.28 -22.98
C GLY A 109 -2.93 -32.59 -24.37
N ASN A 110 -3.37 -31.84 -25.38
CA ASN A 110 -2.79 -31.90 -26.71
C ASN A 110 -1.31 -31.50 -26.61
N ARG A 111 -0.42 -32.41 -27.05
CA ARG A 111 0.99 -32.03 -27.31
C ARG A 111 0.93 -30.86 -28.29
N LYS A 112 1.55 -29.72 -27.94
CA LYS A 112 1.83 -28.70 -28.96
C LYS A 112 2.60 -29.41 -30.09
N HIS A 113 2.08 -29.34 -31.31
CA HIS A 113 2.68 -29.93 -32.50
C HIS A 113 4.04 -29.30 -32.81
#